data_AF-K2QH41-F1
#
_entry.id   AF-K2QH41-F1
#
_cell.length_a   1.000
_cell.length_b   1.000
_cell.length_c   1.000
_cell.angle_alpha   90.00
_cell.angle_beta   90.00
_cell.angle_gamma   90.00
#
_symmetry.space_group_name_H-M   'P 1'
#
loop_
_entity.id
_entity.type
_entity.pdbx_description
1 polymer ?
#
loop_
_entity_poly.entity_id
_entity_poly.type
_entity_poly.pdbx_seq_one_letter_code
_entity_poly.pdbx_strand_id
1 'polypeptide(L)'
;MNNKYIKKILVAIKYLAIYFLATKMICFAIPKFLFMQFRILHYEAYAPLVEISKSQHMWSFFGRSFQYNLFIGLAEFLIGILIVFKRTRLIALLMAFALYSNLLVLNTEFDIDFAIGHTIFDFTLVLLLLVDYYQDIYKFFIQFGGRINYSIQLEKNKFKRYFPVFFVVVLSVSYFIFALNVRTTVDENVVGSYKIEGLTIDNSPLELSNGNIGKDPMLFIEYNNQIVLSINDSVYFGNYALEKDSIRIGFYQQPTDFQIKTIFGIIKNNTISGKSYDNKHSIQLNYTRIDSKKNYLNDLYYN
;
A
#
# COMPACT_ATOMS: atom_id res chain seq x y z
N MET A 1 5.32 33.93 35.26
CA MET A 1 6.50 33.03 35.37
C MET A 1 7.01 32.67 33.98
N ASN A 2 8.03 33.38 33.50
CA ASN A 2 8.59 33.20 32.16
C ASN A 2 9.69 32.12 32.23
N ASN A 3 9.30 30.86 32.43
CA ASN A 3 10.27 29.78 32.66
C ASN A 3 11.00 29.45 31.34
N LYS A 4 12.25 29.90 31.23
CA LYS A 4 13.15 29.67 30.08
C LYS A 4 13.23 28.20 29.67
N TYR A 5 13.07 27.28 30.61
CA TYR A 5 13.06 25.84 30.34
C TYR A 5 11.80 25.39 29.60
N ILE A 6 10.62 25.88 29.99
CA ILE A 6 9.35 25.58 29.30
C ILE A 6 9.41 26.02 27.83
N LYS A 7 9.93 27.22 27.56
CA LYS A 7 10.10 27.70 26.18
C LYS A 7 11.02 26.81 25.35
N LYS A 8 12.13 26.33 25.93
CA LYS A 8 13.04 25.40 25.25
C LYS A 8 12.37 24.06 24.96
N ILE A 9 11.60 23.53 25.92
CA ILE A 9 10.85 22.27 25.77
C ILE A 9 9.82 22.40 24.65
N LEU A 10 9.03 23.47 24.63
CA LEU A 10 8.02 23.69 23.59
C LEU A 10 8.66 23.78 22.19
N VAL A 11 9.80 24.47 22.07
CA VAL A 11 10.56 24.50 20.82
C VAL A 11 11.03 23.10 20.42
N ALA A 12 11.54 22.30 21.35
CA ALA A 12 11.96 20.93 21.07
C ALA A 12 10.79 20.05 20.60
N ILE A 13 9.65 20.10 21.29
CA ILE A 13 8.41 19.38 20.92
C ILE A 13 7.95 19.79 19.52
N LYS A 14 7.96 21.09 19.21
CA LYS A 14 7.61 21.60 17.88
C LYS A 14 8.49 20.99 16.80
N TYR A 15 9.81 20.97 16.98
CA TYR A 15 10.71 20.37 16.00
C TYR A 15 10.53 18.85 15.92
N LEU A 16 10.28 18.17 17.03
CA LEU A 16 9.94 16.73 17.01
C LEU A 16 8.68 16.47 16.17
N ALA A 17 7.62 17.26 16.35
CA ALA A 17 6.40 17.15 15.54
C ALA A 17 6.68 17.40 14.04
N ILE A 18 7.50 18.40 13.70
CA ILE A 18 7.91 18.68 12.32
C ILE A 18 8.64 17.49 11.69
N TYR A 19 9.64 16.93 12.37
CA TYR A 19 10.42 15.80 11.85
C TYR A 19 9.63 14.48 11.88
N PHE A 20 8.67 14.34 12.80
CA PHE A 20 7.72 13.23 12.81
C PHE A 20 6.81 13.27 11.58
N LEU A 21 6.15 14.40 11.31
CA LEU A 21 5.32 14.58 10.11
C LEU A 21 6.14 14.41 8.83
N ALA A 22 7.35 14.97 8.79
CA ALA A 22 8.26 14.79 7.66
C ALA A 22 8.57 13.31 7.40
N THR A 23 8.90 12.57 8.46
CA THR A 23 9.15 11.13 8.38
C THR A 23 7.94 10.40 7.83
N LYS A 24 6.76 10.64 8.40
CA LYS A 24 5.51 10.00 7.96
C LYS A 24 5.25 10.27 6.48
N MET A 25 5.27 11.53 6.05
CA MET A 25 4.99 11.90 4.66
C MET A 25 5.98 11.28 3.66
N ILE A 26 7.27 11.25 3.99
CA ILE A 26 8.29 10.59 3.14
C ILE A 26 8.05 9.08 3.08
N CYS A 27 7.79 8.43 4.22
CA CYS A 27 7.54 6.99 4.29
C CYS A 27 6.20 6.58 3.65
N PHE A 28 5.20 7.46 3.60
CA PHE A 28 3.94 7.21 2.88
C PHE A 28 4.06 7.43 1.37
N ALA A 29 4.94 8.34 0.93
CA ALA A 29 5.14 8.64 -0.48
C ALA A 29 5.91 7.55 -1.23
N ILE A 30 6.99 7.03 -0.64
CA ILE A 30 7.90 6.07 -1.29
C ILE A 30 7.18 4.80 -1.76
N PRO A 31 6.30 4.15 -0.95
CA PRO A 31 5.53 3.01 -1.40
C PRO A 31 4.65 3.33 -2.62
N LYS A 32 4.15 4.57 -2.76
CA LYS A 32 3.37 4.98 -3.94
C LYS A 32 4.23 5.09 -5.19
N PHE A 33 5.48 5.54 -5.07
CA PHE A 33 6.44 5.57 -6.18
C PHE A 33 6.78 4.17 -6.71
N LEU A 34 6.77 3.19 -5.80
CA LEU A 34 7.01 1.78 -6.11
C LEU A 34 5.71 1.01 -6.36
N PHE A 35 4.57 1.72 -6.40
CA PHE A 35 3.23 1.15 -6.58
C PHE A 35 2.93 0.01 -5.60
N MET A 36 3.43 0.11 -4.36
CA MET A 36 3.25 -0.85 -3.27
C MET A 36 1.98 -0.60 -2.45
N GLN A 37 1.33 0.55 -2.66
CA GLN A 37 0.13 0.97 -1.95
C GLN A 37 -1.10 0.91 -2.88
N PHE A 38 -2.29 0.75 -2.29
CA PHE A 38 -3.57 0.61 -3.00
C PHE A 38 -3.67 -0.64 -3.89
N ARG A 39 -3.00 -1.71 -3.47
CA ARG A 39 -3.09 -3.03 -4.10
C ARG A 39 -4.31 -3.76 -3.56
N ILE A 40 -5.23 -4.16 -4.43
CA ILE A 40 -6.25 -5.14 -4.05
C ILE A 40 -5.70 -6.55 -4.25
N LEU A 41 -6.32 -7.54 -3.61
CA LEU A 41 -5.98 -8.93 -3.83
C LEU A 41 -6.55 -9.40 -5.18
N HIS A 42 -5.90 -10.37 -5.81
CA HIS A 42 -6.29 -10.88 -7.11
C HIS A 42 -7.73 -11.41 -7.10
N TYR A 43 -8.13 -12.16 -6.07
CA TYR A 43 -9.50 -12.66 -5.98
C TYR A 43 -10.53 -11.51 -5.83
N GLU A 44 -10.20 -10.43 -5.11
CA GLU A 44 -11.09 -9.28 -4.89
C GLU A 44 -11.39 -8.54 -6.19
N ALA A 45 -10.45 -8.54 -7.14
CA ALA A 45 -10.64 -7.94 -8.46
C ALA A 45 -11.70 -8.63 -9.32
N TYR A 46 -12.08 -9.87 -8.98
CA TYR A 46 -13.07 -10.69 -9.69
C TYR A 46 -14.41 -10.77 -8.94
N ALA A 47 -14.48 -10.21 -7.73
CA ALA A 47 -15.72 -10.15 -6.98
C ALA A 47 -16.72 -9.20 -7.67
N PRO A 48 -18.03 -9.52 -7.67
CA PRO A 48 -19.05 -8.61 -8.15
C PRO A 48 -18.98 -7.25 -7.45
N LEU A 49 -19.26 -6.18 -8.19
CA LEU A 49 -19.16 -4.80 -7.69
C LEU A 49 -20.05 -4.54 -6.45
N VAL A 50 -21.16 -5.27 -6.32
CA VAL A 50 -22.09 -5.16 -5.19
C VAL A 50 -21.56 -5.85 -3.93
N GLU A 51 -20.61 -6.77 -4.08
CA GLU A 51 -20.06 -7.58 -2.99
C GLU A 51 -18.73 -7.02 -2.44
N ILE A 52 -18.03 -6.17 -3.20
CA ILE A 52 -16.81 -5.54 -2.72
C ILE A 52 -17.12 -4.49 -1.64
N SER A 53 -16.27 -4.42 -0.63
CA SER A 53 -16.39 -3.43 0.43
C SER A 53 -16.10 -2.02 -0.09
N LYS A 54 -16.56 -0.98 0.63
CA LYS A 54 -16.25 0.41 0.29
C LYS A 54 -14.73 0.65 0.24
N SER A 55 -13.98 0.09 1.20
CA SER A 55 -12.53 0.24 1.26
C SER A 55 -11.82 -0.41 0.07
N GLN A 56 -12.25 -1.61 -0.35
CA GLN A 56 -11.75 -2.28 -1.55
C GLN A 56 -12.08 -1.47 -2.82
N HIS A 57 -13.28 -0.88 -2.89
CA HIS A 57 -13.65 -0.02 -4.02
C HIS A 57 -12.72 1.21 -4.11
N MET A 58 -12.46 1.86 -2.97
CA MET A 58 -11.54 2.99 -2.91
C MET A 58 -10.12 2.59 -3.31
N TRP A 59 -9.61 1.48 -2.75
CA TRP A 59 -8.28 0.96 -3.06
C TRP A 59 -8.15 0.58 -4.54
N SER A 60 -9.17 -0.06 -5.12
CA SER A 60 -9.22 -0.37 -6.55
C SER A 60 -9.17 0.90 -7.41
N PHE A 61 -9.87 1.97 -7.02
CA PHE A 61 -9.82 3.26 -7.73
C PHE A 61 -8.42 3.87 -7.71
N PHE A 62 -7.79 4.01 -6.53
CA PHE A 62 -6.44 4.56 -6.43
C PHE A 62 -5.40 3.64 -7.09
N GLY A 63 -5.55 2.33 -6.93
CA GLY A 63 -4.72 1.30 -7.56
C GLY A 63 -4.89 1.18 -9.07
N ARG A 64 -5.89 1.81 -9.68
CA ARG A 64 -6.11 1.72 -11.13
C ARG A 64 -5.05 2.42 -11.96
N SER A 65 -4.42 3.46 -11.44
CA SER A 65 -3.53 4.34 -12.20
C SER A 65 -2.22 4.58 -11.47
N PHE A 66 -1.13 4.03 -12.02
CA PHE A 66 0.22 4.28 -11.51
C PHE A 66 0.57 5.77 -11.52
N GLN A 67 0.20 6.49 -12.58
CA GLN A 67 0.45 7.93 -12.72
C GLN A 67 -0.30 8.73 -11.65
N TYR A 68 -1.52 8.32 -11.30
CA TYR A 68 -2.27 8.95 -10.23
C TYR A 68 -1.64 8.67 -8.86
N ASN A 69 -1.19 7.44 -8.61
CA ASN A 69 -0.43 7.10 -7.41
C ASN A 69 0.88 7.89 -7.29
N LEU A 70 1.59 8.07 -8.40
CA LEU A 70 2.78 8.92 -8.48
C LEU A 70 2.44 10.37 -8.14
N PHE A 71 1.34 10.91 -8.68
CA PHE A 71 0.90 12.27 -8.42
C PHE A 71 0.62 12.53 -6.94
N ILE A 72 -0.17 11.69 -6.28
CA ILE A 72 -0.46 11.84 -4.85
C ILE A 72 0.79 11.57 -3.98
N GLY A 73 1.65 10.62 -4.38
CA GLY A 73 2.92 10.36 -3.71
C GLY A 73 3.88 11.53 -3.83
N LEU A 74 3.93 12.23 -4.97
CA LEU A 74 4.76 13.42 -5.16
C LEU A 74 4.27 14.56 -4.26
N ALA A 75 2.96 14.71 -4.09
CA ALA A 75 2.40 15.70 -3.17
C ALA A 75 2.81 15.42 -1.72
N GLU A 76 2.67 14.17 -1.25
CA GLU A 76 3.12 13.74 0.08
C GLU A 76 4.64 13.95 0.26
N PHE A 77 5.44 13.54 -0.73
CA PHE A 77 6.89 13.69 -0.67
C PHE A 77 7.31 15.15 -0.60
N LEU A 78 6.67 16.02 -1.40
CA LEU A 78 6.88 17.47 -1.35
C LEU A 78 6.55 18.02 0.04
N ILE A 79 5.44 17.62 0.66
CA ILE A 79 5.12 18.04 2.04
C ILE A 79 6.23 17.61 2.99
N GLY A 80 6.66 16.34 2.94
CA GLY A 80 7.70 15.79 3.80
C GLY A 80 9.06 16.49 3.66
N ILE A 81 9.43 16.89 2.44
CA ILE A 81 10.63 17.68 2.18
C ILE A 81 10.46 19.11 2.69
N LEU A 82 9.39 19.79 2.31
CA LEU A 82 9.25 21.23 2.53
C LEU A 82 9.04 21.57 4.01
N ILE A 83 8.43 20.69 4.82
CA ILE A 83 8.08 20.97 6.21
C ILE A 83 9.30 21.15 7.13
N VAL A 84 10.42 20.47 6.83
CA VAL A 84 11.64 20.55 7.66
C VAL A 84 12.35 21.90 7.50
N PHE A 85 12.25 22.53 6.33
CA PHE A 85 12.85 23.84 6.08
C PHE A 85 11.95 24.95 6.60
N LYS A 86 12.47 25.77 7.52
CA LYS A 86 11.73 26.86 8.17
C LYS A 86 11.04 27.80 7.17
N ARG A 87 11.65 28.04 6.01
CA ARG A 87 11.15 28.95 4.97
C ARG A 87 9.95 28.41 4.19
N THR A 88 9.93 27.11 3.92
CA THR A 88 8.86 26.46 3.14
C THR A 88 7.84 25.74 4.03
N ARG A 89 8.03 25.79 5.36
CA ARG A 89 7.15 25.11 6.30
C ARG A 89 5.69 25.55 6.21
N LEU A 90 5.43 26.84 6.02
CA LEU A 90 4.04 27.32 5.93
C LEU A 90 3.32 26.70 4.73
N ILE A 91 3.93 26.73 3.54
CA ILE A 91 3.32 26.11 2.35
C ILE A 91 3.16 24.60 2.53
N ALA A 92 4.14 23.92 3.14
CA ALA A 92 4.05 22.50 3.45
C ALA A 92 2.89 22.19 4.40
N LEU A 93 2.67 23.01 5.44
CA LEU A 93 1.58 22.84 6.40
C LEU A 93 0.21 23.10 5.77
N LEU A 94 0.09 24.06 4.85
CA LEU A 94 -1.16 24.31 4.10
C LEU A 94 -1.47 23.15 3.15
N MET A 95 -0.46 22.62 2.45
CA MET A 95 -0.59 21.41 1.63
C MET A 95 -0.98 20.20 2.48
N ALA A 96 -0.33 20.01 3.64
CA ALA A 96 -0.68 18.96 4.60
C ALA A 96 -2.10 19.11 5.13
N PHE A 97 -2.55 20.33 5.41
CA PHE A 97 -3.92 20.58 5.86
C PHE A 97 -4.94 20.12 4.81
N ALA A 98 -4.74 20.47 3.54
CA ALA A 98 -5.60 20.02 2.45
C ALA A 98 -5.57 18.48 2.30
N LEU A 99 -4.38 17.89 2.34
CA LEU A 99 -4.19 16.45 2.23
C LEU A 99 -4.86 15.68 3.38
N TYR A 100 -4.59 16.05 4.63
CA TYR A 100 -5.16 15.38 5.80
C TYR A 100 -6.68 15.60 5.91
N SER A 101 -7.19 16.75 5.47
CA SER A 101 -8.64 16.96 5.37
C SER A 101 -9.27 15.98 4.38
N ASN A 102 -8.65 15.80 3.21
CA ASN A 102 -9.11 14.84 2.22
C ASN A 102 -9.00 13.39 2.73
N LEU A 103 -7.89 13.03 3.38
CA LEU A 103 -7.71 11.70 3.98
C LEU A 103 -8.74 11.41 5.07
N LEU A 104 -9.11 12.40 5.89
CA LEU A 104 -10.12 12.22 6.93
C LEU A 104 -11.49 11.90 6.30
N VAL A 105 -11.87 12.65 5.27
CA VAL A 105 -13.12 12.40 4.52
C VAL A 105 -13.08 11.01 3.88
N LEU A 106 -12.00 10.65 3.17
CA LEU A 106 -11.87 9.35 2.54
C LEU A 106 -11.94 8.20 3.55
N ASN A 107 -11.20 8.29 4.65
CA ASN A 107 -11.16 7.22 5.64
C ASN A 107 -12.52 7.02 6.34
N THR A 108 -13.30 8.09 6.51
CA THR A 108 -14.65 8.02 7.08
C THR A 108 -15.67 7.49 6.08
N GLU A 109 -15.69 8.00 4.85
CA GLU A 109 -16.69 7.61 3.83
C GLU A 109 -16.50 6.16 3.33
N PHE A 110 -15.25 5.68 3.32
CA PHE A 110 -14.89 4.35 2.83
C PHE A 110 -14.59 3.34 3.96
N ASP A 111 -15.03 3.61 5.19
CA ASP A 111 -14.98 2.70 6.35
C ASP A 111 -13.55 2.15 6.64
N ILE A 112 -12.54 3.04 6.64
CA ILE A 112 -11.12 2.69 6.86
C ILE A 112 -10.75 2.95 8.33
N ASP A 113 -11.37 2.20 9.23
CA ASP A 113 -11.32 2.44 10.68
C ASP A 113 -9.90 2.47 11.25
N PHE A 114 -9.03 1.56 10.79
CA PHE A 114 -7.64 1.50 11.26
C PHE A 114 -6.83 2.76 10.92
N ALA A 115 -7.27 3.54 9.93
CA ALA A 115 -6.57 4.74 9.48
C ALA A 115 -7.03 6.04 10.14
N ILE A 116 -8.28 6.09 10.63
CA ILE A 116 -8.90 7.30 11.17
C ILE A 116 -8.10 7.85 12.36
N GLY A 117 -7.76 7.02 13.35
CA GLY A 117 -7.11 7.47 14.59
C GLY A 117 -5.77 8.17 14.36
N HIS A 118 -4.90 7.57 13.54
CA HIS A 118 -3.61 8.17 13.23
C HIS A 118 -3.73 9.39 12.30
N THR A 119 -4.73 9.40 11.41
CA THR A 119 -5.01 10.56 10.54
C THR A 119 -5.45 11.77 11.35
N ILE A 120 -6.34 11.58 12.35
CA ILE A 120 -6.78 12.66 13.26
C ILE A 120 -5.61 13.20 14.07
N PHE A 121 -4.74 12.32 14.58
CA PHE A 121 -3.56 12.74 15.33
C PHE A 121 -2.62 13.60 14.47
N ASP A 122 -2.28 13.13 13.27
CA ASP A 122 -1.41 13.85 12.35
C ASP A 122 -2.05 15.19 11.92
N PHE A 123 -3.36 15.21 11.65
CA PHE A 123 -4.09 16.43 11.31
C PHE A 123 -4.07 17.44 12.45
N THR A 124 -4.22 16.97 13.69
CA THR A 124 -4.12 17.82 14.88
C THR A 124 -2.74 18.43 15.01
N LEU A 125 -1.66 17.68 14.74
CA LEU A 125 -0.30 18.24 14.72
C LEU A 125 -0.14 19.33 13.66
N VAL A 126 -0.70 19.12 12.46
CA VAL A 126 -0.69 20.13 11.39
C VAL A 126 -1.42 21.40 11.83
N LEU A 127 -2.60 21.28 12.43
CA LEU A 127 -3.35 22.42 12.96
C LEU A 127 -2.57 23.17 14.04
N LEU A 128 -2.00 22.46 15.02
CA LEU A 128 -1.19 23.07 16.08
C LEU A 128 0.03 23.82 15.52
N LEU A 129 0.69 23.26 14.51
CA LEU A 129 1.82 23.92 13.85
C LEU A 129 1.39 25.12 13.00
N LEU A 130 0.20 25.08 12.39
CA LEU A 130 -0.38 26.20 11.63
C LEU A 130 -0.76 27.38 12.51
N VAL A 131 -1.15 27.14 13.76
CA VAL A 131 -1.47 28.22 14.71
C VAL A 131 -0.30 29.18 14.84
N ASP A 132 0.96 28.73 14.80
CA ASP A 132 2.14 29.62 14.87
C ASP A 132 2.27 30.58 13.67
N TYR A 133 1.55 30.33 12.57
CA TYR A 133 1.59 31.11 11.34
C TYR A 133 0.31 31.91 11.09
N TYR A 134 -0.64 31.97 12.03
CA TYR A 134 -1.93 32.64 11.81
C TYR A 134 -1.79 34.11 11.38
N GLN A 135 -0.85 34.85 11.98
CA GLN A 135 -0.58 36.24 11.62
C GLN A 135 0.00 36.37 10.21
N ASP A 136 0.89 35.46 9.83
CA ASP A 136 1.52 35.46 8.52
C ASP A 136 0.51 35.14 7.43
N ILE A 137 -0.38 34.17 7.68
CA ILE A 137 -1.50 33.82 6.79
C ILE A 137 -2.44 35.02 6.62
N TYR A 138 -2.85 35.65 7.71
CA TYR A 138 -3.73 36.83 7.67
C TYR A 138 -3.07 37.99 6.92
N LYS A 139 -1.80 38.29 7.21
CA LYS A 139 -1.04 39.32 6.50
C LYS A 139 -0.95 39.03 5.00
N PHE A 140 -0.57 37.81 4.63
CA PHE A 140 -0.37 37.42 3.23
C PHE A 140 -1.69 37.44 2.45
N PHE A 141 -2.73 36.75 2.91
CA PHE A 141 -3.98 36.59 2.15
C PHE A 141 -4.90 37.80 2.27
N ILE A 142 -5.00 38.43 3.45
CA ILE A 142 -5.96 39.51 3.70
C ILE A 142 -5.33 40.88 3.53
N GLN A 143 -4.22 41.17 4.23
CA GLN A 143 -3.64 42.52 4.20
C GLN A 143 -2.91 42.84 2.88
N PHE A 144 -2.16 41.87 2.35
CA PHE A 144 -1.36 42.05 1.14
C PHE A 144 -2.01 41.47 -0.12
N GLY A 145 -3.16 40.79 0.00
CA GLY A 145 -3.87 40.21 -1.15
C GLY A 145 -3.02 39.26 -1.99
N GLY A 146 -2.16 38.46 -1.35
CA GLY A 146 -1.25 37.52 -2.00
C GLY A 146 0.02 38.15 -2.62
N ARG A 147 0.25 39.46 -2.44
CA ARG A 147 1.44 40.14 -2.96
C ARG A 147 2.66 39.84 -2.08
N ILE A 148 3.78 39.52 -2.73
CA ILE A 148 5.06 39.24 -2.06
C ILE A 148 5.76 40.57 -1.80
N ASN A 149 5.94 40.93 -0.53
CA ASN A 149 6.69 42.13 -0.13
C ASN A 149 7.67 41.81 1.00
N TYR A 150 8.74 41.08 0.68
CA TYR A 150 9.77 40.72 1.67
C TYR A 150 11.17 40.64 1.05
N SER A 151 12.16 41.08 1.84
CA SER A 151 13.59 40.90 1.55
C SER A 151 14.05 39.50 1.97
N ILE A 152 14.79 38.80 1.10
CA ILE A 152 15.34 37.47 1.37
C ILE A 152 16.47 37.57 2.42
N GLN A 153 16.22 37.10 3.65
CA GLN A 153 17.24 37.08 4.71
C GLN A 153 17.84 35.68 4.86
N LEU A 154 19.05 35.47 4.31
CA LEU A 154 19.76 34.17 4.31
C LEU A 154 20.07 33.66 5.73
N GLU A 155 19.86 32.37 5.95
CA GLU A 155 20.12 31.73 7.24
C GLU A 155 21.63 31.57 7.43
N LYS A 156 22.20 32.33 8.38
CA LYS A 156 23.66 32.40 8.60
C LYS A 156 24.22 31.12 9.24
N ASN A 157 23.39 30.32 9.91
CA ASN A 157 23.83 29.13 10.61
C ASN A 157 23.89 27.92 9.66
N LYS A 158 25.12 27.44 9.38
CA LYS A 158 25.38 26.28 8.50
C LYS A 158 24.63 25.02 8.95
N PHE A 159 24.58 24.72 10.25
CA PHE A 159 23.91 23.52 10.75
C PHE A 159 22.40 23.53 10.46
N LYS A 160 21.73 24.66 10.73
CA LYS A 160 20.29 24.80 10.45
C LYS A 160 19.96 24.72 8.95
N ARG A 161 20.94 25.00 8.10
CA ARG A 161 20.82 24.91 6.65
C ARG A 161 21.04 23.48 6.12
N TYR A 162 22.06 22.78 6.59
CA TYR A 162 22.46 21.47 6.05
C TYR A 162 21.80 20.27 6.74
N PHE A 163 21.45 20.37 8.03
CA PHE A 163 20.83 19.26 8.75
C PHE A 163 19.49 18.80 8.14
N PRO A 164 18.55 19.70 7.77
CA PRO A 164 17.31 19.28 7.10
C PRO A 164 17.56 18.58 5.77
N VAL A 165 18.55 19.03 4.99
CA VAL A 165 18.95 18.40 3.72
C VAL A 165 19.48 16.99 3.98
N PHE A 166 20.41 16.85 4.93
CA PHE A 166 20.96 15.56 5.33
C PHE A 166 19.86 14.61 5.79
N PHE A 167 18.95 15.06 6.66
CA PHE A 167 17.82 14.29 7.14
C PHE A 167 16.95 13.77 5.99
N VAL A 168 16.53 14.65 5.08
CA VAL A 168 15.68 14.29 3.93
C VAL A 168 16.37 13.28 3.03
N VAL A 169 17.63 13.51 2.68
CA VAL A 169 18.39 12.62 1.77
C VAL A 169 18.58 11.25 2.40
N VAL A 170 19.07 11.19 3.64
CA VAL A 170 19.34 9.92 4.33
C VAL A 170 18.06 9.14 4.55
N LEU A 171 16.98 9.79 5.02
CA LEU A 171 15.71 9.11 5.23
C LEU A 171 15.12 8.60 3.90
N SER A 172 15.11 9.43 2.87
CA SER A 172 14.52 9.04 1.57
C SER A 172 15.28 7.89 0.95
N VAL A 173 16.62 7.95 0.91
CA VAL A 173 17.44 6.88 0.32
C VAL A 173 17.33 5.59 1.13
N SER A 174 17.44 5.67 2.47
CA SER A 174 17.39 4.47 3.30
C SER A 174 16.01 3.79 3.24
N TYR A 175 14.92 4.55 3.30
CA TYR A 175 13.57 4.00 3.21
C TYR A 175 13.25 3.49 1.79
N PHE A 176 13.76 4.15 0.74
CA PHE A 176 13.61 3.66 -0.64
C PHE A 176 14.31 2.32 -0.86
N ILE A 177 15.54 2.16 -0.36
CA ILE A 177 16.25 0.87 -0.37
C ILE A 177 15.47 -0.17 0.42
N PHE A 178 14.99 0.15 1.62
CA PHE A 178 14.17 -0.75 2.42
C PHE A 178 12.90 -1.19 1.65
N ALA A 179 12.18 -0.24 1.06
CA ALA A 179 10.96 -0.53 0.31
C ALA A 179 11.23 -1.39 -0.95
N LEU A 180 12.34 -1.18 -1.65
CA LEU A 180 12.78 -2.06 -2.73
C LEU A 180 13.06 -3.48 -2.25
N ASN A 181 13.74 -3.65 -1.11
CA ASN A 181 13.97 -4.97 -0.53
C ASN A 181 12.65 -5.69 -0.19
N VAL A 182 11.69 -4.97 0.40
CA VAL A 182 10.34 -5.51 0.66
C VAL A 182 9.64 -5.88 -0.65
N ARG A 183 9.76 -5.06 -1.70
CA ARG A 183 9.16 -5.39 -2.99
C ARG A 183 9.73 -6.69 -3.57
N THR A 184 11.04 -6.93 -3.44
CA THR A 184 11.70 -8.12 -3.98
C THR A 184 11.35 -9.43 -3.27
N THR A 185 10.66 -9.40 -2.12
CA THR A 185 10.20 -10.64 -1.46
C THR A 185 8.99 -11.27 -2.14
N VAL A 186 8.33 -10.54 -3.05
CA VAL A 186 7.17 -11.01 -3.79
C VAL A 186 7.65 -11.64 -5.10
N ASP A 187 7.38 -12.93 -5.30
CA ASP A 187 7.66 -13.60 -6.58
C ASP A 187 6.55 -13.29 -7.58
N GLU A 188 6.78 -12.25 -8.37
CA GLU A 188 5.92 -11.79 -9.44
C GLU A 188 5.67 -12.90 -10.52
N ASN A 189 6.53 -13.91 -10.66
CA ASN A 189 6.25 -15.00 -11.62
C ASN A 189 5.15 -15.96 -11.12
N VAL A 190 4.92 -16.01 -9.81
CA VAL A 190 3.99 -16.94 -9.15
C VAL A 190 2.74 -16.24 -8.63
N VAL A 191 2.83 -14.97 -8.24
CA VAL A 191 1.68 -14.17 -7.80
C VAL A 191 0.83 -13.80 -9.02
N GLY A 192 -0.48 -14.06 -8.97
CA GLY A 192 -1.35 -13.82 -10.11
C GLY A 192 -2.73 -14.43 -10.01
N SER A 193 -3.54 -14.13 -11.03
CA SER A 193 -4.81 -14.80 -11.32
C SER A 193 -4.59 -15.88 -12.38
N TYR A 194 -5.08 -17.08 -12.13
CA TYR A 194 -4.91 -18.24 -12.99
C TYR A 194 -6.27 -18.89 -13.26
N LYS A 195 -6.56 -19.16 -14.53
CA LYS A 195 -7.66 -20.04 -14.92
C LYS A 195 -7.18 -21.49 -14.78
N ILE A 196 -7.98 -22.33 -14.12
CA ILE A 196 -7.69 -23.76 -14.00
C ILE A 196 -8.19 -24.46 -15.27
N GLU A 197 -7.30 -25.14 -15.97
CA GLU A 197 -7.61 -25.90 -17.19
C GLU A 197 -7.95 -27.36 -16.88
N GLY A 198 -7.46 -27.87 -15.75
CA GLY A 198 -7.80 -29.21 -15.29
C GLY A 198 -7.14 -29.56 -13.96
N LEU A 199 -7.81 -30.42 -13.21
CA LEU A 199 -7.32 -30.98 -11.96
C LEU A 199 -7.42 -32.50 -12.03
N THR A 200 -6.33 -33.20 -11.75
CA THR A 200 -6.34 -34.66 -11.59
C THR A 200 -5.88 -35.04 -10.19
N ILE A 201 -6.56 -36.02 -9.60
CA ILE A 201 -6.23 -36.62 -8.31
C ILE A 201 -6.08 -38.11 -8.51
N ASP A 202 -4.95 -38.68 -8.10
CA ASP A 202 -4.63 -40.10 -8.32
C ASP A 202 -4.80 -40.52 -9.79
N ASN A 203 -4.36 -39.63 -10.70
CA ASN A 203 -4.50 -39.73 -12.16
C ASN A 203 -5.96 -39.78 -12.68
N SER A 204 -6.94 -39.55 -11.82
CA SER A 204 -8.35 -39.44 -12.19
C SER A 204 -8.72 -37.96 -12.39
N PRO A 205 -9.25 -37.56 -13.55
CA PRO A 205 -9.66 -36.18 -13.78
C PRO A 205 -10.87 -35.83 -12.92
N LEU A 206 -10.83 -34.65 -12.31
CA LEU A 206 -11.95 -34.06 -11.60
C LEU A 206 -12.59 -33.01 -12.50
N GLU A 207 -13.89 -33.17 -12.78
CA GLU A 207 -14.65 -32.14 -13.49
C GLU A 207 -14.89 -30.96 -12.55
N LEU A 208 -14.41 -29.78 -12.96
CA LEU A 208 -14.57 -28.53 -12.24
C LEU A 208 -15.62 -27.68 -12.97
N SER A 209 -16.65 -27.25 -12.24
CA SER A 209 -17.53 -26.18 -12.69
C SER A 209 -17.03 -24.83 -12.19
N ASN A 210 -17.65 -23.76 -12.71
CA ASN A 210 -17.27 -22.39 -12.41
C ASN A 210 -17.27 -22.12 -10.90
N GLY A 211 -16.31 -21.30 -10.47
CA GLY A 211 -16.27 -20.81 -9.10
C GLY A 211 -17.27 -19.69 -8.84
N ASN A 212 -17.52 -19.41 -7.56
CA ASN A 212 -18.32 -18.25 -7.14
C ASN A 212 -17.63 -16.91 -7.50
N ILE A 213 -16.29 -16.90 -7.63
CA ILE A 213 -15.50 -15.72 -8.00
C ILE A 213 -14.84 -15.97 -9.35
N GLY A 214 -15.19 -15.14 -10.33
CA GLY A 214 -14.78 -15.31 -11.73
C GLY A 214 -15.76 -16.18 -12.52
N LYS A 215 -15.61 -16.19 -13.86
CA LYS A 215 -16.49 -16.95 -14.77
C LYS A 215 -16.01 -18.38 -15.06
N ASP A 216 -14.80 -18.71 -14.64
CA ASP A 216 -14.13 -19.98 -14.85
C ASP A 216 -13.75 -20.57 -13.48
N PRO A 217 -13.30 -21.83 -13.41
CA PRO A 217 -12.55 -22.34 -12.27
C PRO A 217 -11.24 -21.55 -12.11
N MET A 218 -11.01 -20.96 -10.94
CA MET A 218 -9.94 -19.98 -10.73
C MET A 218 -9.02 -20.34 -9.57
N LEU A 219 -7.73 -20.08 -9.74
CA LEU A 219 -6.71 -20.09 -8.70
C LEU A 219 -6.11 -18.68 -8.60
N PHE A 220 -6.07 -18.14 -7.40
CA PHE A 220 -5.43 -16.86 -7.10
C PHE A 220 -4.28 -17.09 -6.12
N ILE A 221 -3.10 -16.61 -6.48
CA ILE A 221 -1.93 -16.64 -5.61
C ILE A 221 -1.58 -15.19 -5.27
N GLU A 222 -1.63 -14.84 -3.99
CA GLU A 222 -1.58 -13.46 -3.52
C GLU A 222 -0.23 -13.08 -2.93
N TYR A 223 0.16 -11.80 -3.07
CA TYR A 223 1.44 -11.29 -2.57
C TYR A 223 1.62 -11.38 -1.04
N ASN A 224 0.52 -11.56 -0.29
CA ASN A 224 0.49 -11.67 1.17
C ASN A 224 0.50 -13.13 1.67
N ASN A 225 1.02 -14.07 0.86
CA ASN A 225 1.09 -15.51 1.14
C ASN A 225 -0.27 -16.21 1.21
N GLN A 226 -1.34 -15.57 0.77
CA GLN A 226 -2.67 -16.17 0.66
C GLN A 226 -2.83 -16.88 -0.69
N ILE A 227 -3.59 -17.97 -0.69
CA ILE A 227 -4.02 -18.65 -1.91
C ILE A 227 -5.52 -18.87 -1.85
N VAL A 228 -6.20 -18.63 -2.96
CA VAL A 228 -7.66 -18.72 -3.07
C VAL A 228 -8.02 -19.59 -4.25
N LEU A 229 -8.85 -20.60 -4.00
CA LEU A 229 -9.35 -21.51 -5.01
C LEU A 229 -10.86 -21.30 -5.15
N SER A 230 -11.32 -20.91 -6.34
CA SER A 230 -12.75 -20.76 -6.63
C SER A 230 -13.20 -21.79 -7.66
N ILE A 231 -13.94 -22.78 -7.20
CA ILE A 231 -14.44 -23.92 -7.99
C ILE A 231 -15.80 -24.34 -7.43
N ASN A 232 -16.65 -24.94 -8.27
CA ASN A 232 -17.90 -25.59 -7.84
C ASN A 232 -18.77 -24.71 -6.93
N ASP A 233 -19.02 -23.47 -7.36
CA ASP A 233 -19.80 -22.46 -6.63
C ASP A 233 -19.28 -22.16 -5.19
N SER A 234 -18.03 -22.52 -4.90
CA SER A 234 -17.39 -22.38 -3.60
C SER A 234 -16.07 -21.60 -3.70
N VAL A 235 -15.63 -21.06 -2.56
CA VAL A 235 -14.35 -20.35 -2.42
C VAL A 235 -13.58 -20.92 -1.23
N TYR A 236 -12.38 -21.41 -1.49
CA TYR A 236 -11.51 -22.00 -0.48
C TYR A 236 -10.28 -21.12 -0.29
N PHE A 237 -10.13 -20.61 0.93
CA PHE A 237 -8.98 -19.81 1.34
C PHE A 237 -7.91 -20.70 1.99
N GLY A 238 -6.66 -20.34 1.76
CA GLY A 238 -5.51 -20.97 2.38
C GLY A 238 -4.30 -20.06 2.39
N ASN A 239 -3.17 -20.63 2.80
CA ASN A 239 -1.86 -20.01 2.69
C ASN A 239 -0.94 -20.85 1.82
N TYR A 240 0.08 -20.19 1.28
CA TYR A 240 1.16 -20.87 0.58
C TYR A 240 2.54 -20.41 1.06
N ALA A 241 3.52 -21.30 0.91
CA ALA A 241 4.93 -21.00 1.07
C ALA A 241 5.70 -21.48 -0.17
N LEU A 242 6.62 -20.65 -0.65
CA LEU A 242 7.48 -20.97 -1.79
C LEU A 242 8.91 -21.20 -1.31
N GLU A 243 9.55 -22.21 -1.89
CA GLU A 243 10.98 -22.45 -1.78
C GLU A 243 11.51 -22.88 -3.16
N LYS A 244 12.09 -21.92 -3.90
CA LYS A 244 12.43 -22.08 -5.32
C LYS A 244 11.18 -22.49 -6.12
N ASP A 245 11.25 -23.61 -6.84
CA ASP A 245 10.13 -24.14 -7.62
C ASP A 245 9.13 -24.94 -6.76
N SER A 246 9.42 -25.14 -5.47
CA SER A 246 8.54 -25.91 -4.58
C SER A 246 7.48 -25.00 -3.97
N ILE A 247 6.23 -25.46 -3.98
CA ILE A 247 5.11 -24.79 -3.34
C ILE A 247 4.47 -25.71 -2.30
N ARG A 248 4.24 -25.16 -1.11
CA ARG A 248 3.41 -25.78 -0.09
C ARG A 248 2.13 -24.98 0.04
N ILE A 249 0.98 -25.63 -0.16
CA ILE A 249 -0.36 -25.04 -0.05
C ILE A 249 -1.06 -25.66 1.16
N GLY A 250 -1.72 -24.85 1.97
CA GLY A 250 -2.58 -25.31 3.06
C GLY A 250 -3.89 -24.54 3.08
N PHE A 251 -5.00 -25.21 2.79
CA PHE A 251 -6.34 -24.64 2.87
C PHE A 251 -6.86 -24.64 4.31
N TYR A 252 -7.58 -23.58 4.70
CA TYR A 252 -8.20 -23.48 6.02
C TYR A 252 -9.34 -24.48 6.19
N GLN A 253 -10.09 -24.70 5.11
CA GLN A 253 -11.15 -25.68 4.99
C GLN A 253 -10.78 -26.68 3.89
N GLN A 254 -11.12 -27.95 4.08
CA GLN A 254 -10.92 -28.94 3.04
C GLN A 254 -11.84 -28.64 1.86
N PRO A 255 -11.31 -28.50 0.63
CA PRO A 255 -12.14 -28.41 -0.55
C PRO A 255 -13.01 -29.65 -0.66
N THR A 256 -14.32 -29.47 -0.77
CA THR A 256 -15.29 -30.56 -0.61
C THR A 256 -15.08 -31.67 -1.63
N ASP A 257 -14.62 -31.29 -2.83
CA ASP A 257 -14.50 -32.18 -3.98
C ASP A 257 -13.33 -33.16 -3.88
N PHE A 258 -12.25 -32.79 -3.20
CA PHE A 258 -11.05 -33.62 -3.12
C PHE A 258 -10.51 -33.84 -1.72
N GLN A 259 -11.06 -33.16 -0.70
CA GLN A 259 -10.80 -33.36 0.72
C GLN A 259 -9.32 -33.22 1.15
N ILE A 260 -8.44 -32.68 0.29
CA ILE A 260 -7.03 -32.49 0.61
C ILE A 260 -6.83 -31.10 1.20
N LYS A 261 -6.42 -31.08 2.47
CA LYS A 261 -6.14 -29.84 3.19
C LYS A 261 -4.81 -29.21 2.82
N THR A 262 -3.81 -30.04 2.51
CA THR A 262 -2.42 -29.58 2.33
C THR A 262 -1.79 -30.29 1.14
N ILE A 263 -1.14 -29.51 0.27
CA ILE A 263 -0.48 -29.96 -0.95
C ILE A 263 0.99 -29.57 -0.87
N PHE A 264 1.88 -30.52 -1.13
CA PHE A 264 3.29 -30.27 -1.42
C PHE A 264 3.52 -30.53 -2.90
N GLY A 265 3.88 -29.49 -3.65
CA GLY A 265 4.04 -29.58 -5.09
C GLY A 265 5.24 -28.81 -5.62
N ILE A 266 5.43 -28.96 -6.92
CA ILE A 266 6.43 -28.25 -7.72
C ILE A 266 5.67 -27.48 -8.80
N ILE A 267 6.01 -26.20 -8.96
CA ILE A 267 5.52 -25.34 -10.04
C ILE A 267 6.44 -25.51 -11.24
N LYS A 268 5.91 -25.99 -12.35
CA LYS A 268 6.65 -26.09 -13.61
C LYS A 268 5.71 -26.05 -14.80
N ASN A 269 6.04 -25.29 -15.85
CA ASN A 269 5.31 -25.26 -17.12
C ASN A 269 3.79 -25.07 -16.97
N ASN A 270 3.37 -24.14 -16.10
CA ASN A 270 1.96 -23.88 -15.77
C ASN A 270 1.20 -25.07 -15.15
N THR A 271 1.94 -25.92 -14.44
CA THR A 271 1.39 -27.04 -13.67
C THR A 271 1.91 -26.97 -12.25
N ILE A 272 1.03 -27.20 -11.28
CA ILE A 272 1.39 -27.58 -9.90
C ILE A 272 1.21 -29.09 -9.80
N SER A 273 2.31 -29.83 -9.70
CA SER A 273 2.31 -31.29 -9.53
C SER A 273 2.86 -31.67 -8.16
N GLY A 274 2.16 -32.51 -7.41
CA GLY A 274 2.51 -32.77 -6.01
C GLY A 274 1.76 -33.92 -5.37
N LYS A 275 1.82 -33.96 -4.04
CA LYS A 275 1.11 -34.94 -3.20
C LYS A 275 0.42 -34.28 -2.02
N SER A 276 -0.60 -34.95 -1.48
CA SER A 276 -1.18 -34.62 -0.18
C SER A 276 -0.16 -34.74 0.96
N TYR A 277 -0.42 -34.09 2.09
CA TYR A 277 0.49 -34.14 3.25
C TYR A 277 0.79 -35.55 3.77
N ASP A 278 -0.17 -36.47 3.69
CA ASP A 278 -0.01 -37.86 4.08
C ASP A 278 0.61 -38.75 2.96
N ASN A 279 1.02 -38.15 1.84
CA ASN A 279 1.57 -38.80 0.66
C ASN A 279 0.63 -39.83 -0.01
N LYS A 280 -0.66 -39.84 0.33
CA LYS A 280 -1.62 -40.82 -0.19
C LYS A 280 -2.20 -40.45 -1.54
N HIS A 281 -2.36 -39.15 -1.80
CA HIS A 281 -2.98 -38.66 -3.02
C HIS A 281 -1.97 -37.92 -3.89
N SER A 282 -1.85 -38.29 -5.16
CA SER A 282 -1.14 -37.47 -6.16
C SER A 282 -2.08 -36.40 -6.71
N ILE A 283 -1.53 -35.21 -6.97
CA ILE A 283 -2.31 -34.06 -7.46
C ILE A 283 -1.56 -33.44 -8.63
N GLN A 284 -2.28 -33.14 -9.71
CA GLN A 284 -1.79 -32.32 -10.79
C GLN A 284 -2.83 -31.27 -11.17
N LEU A 285 -2.48 -30.00 -10.99
CA LEU A 285 -3.30 -28.84 -11.34
C LEU A 285 -2.66 -28.14 -12.54
N ASN A 286 -3.34 -28.16 -13.68
CA ASN A 286 -2.94 -27.43 -14.88
C ASN A 286 -3.70 -26.11 -14.93
N TYR A 287 -3.01 -25.02 -15.23
CA TYR A 287 -3.61 -23.70 -15.26
C TYR A 287 -3.02 -22.82 -16.36
N THR A 288 -3.68 -21.71 -16.64
CA THR A 288 -3.20 -20.66 -17.54
C THR A 288 -3.23 -19.33 -16.78
N ARG A 289 -2.10 -18.61 -16.75
CA ARG A 289 -2.07 -17.26 -16.17
C ARG A 289 -2.93 -16.32 -17.02
N ILE A 290 -3.78 -15.54 -16.36
CA ILE A 290 -4.61 -14.56 -17.06
C ILE A 290 -3.72 -13.40 -17.51
N ASP A 291 -3.92 -12.95 -18.74
CA ASP A 291 -3.21 -11.81 -19.34
C ASP A 291 -3.38 -10.55 -18.46
N SER A 292 -2.28 -9.86 -18.23
CA SER A 292 -2.18 -8.61 -17.50
C SER A 292 -3.11 -7.50 -17.97
N LYS A 293 -3.44 -7.48 -19.26
CA LYS A 293 -4.44 -6.54 -19.81
C LYS A 293 -5.86 -6.86 -19.35
N LYS A 294 -6.16 -8.13 -19.06
CA LYS A 294 -7.45 -8.59 -18.55
C LYS A 294 -7.51 -8.54 -17.02
N ASN A 295 -6.37 -8.68 -16.35
CA ASN A 295 -6.18 -8.54 -14.91
C ASN A 295 -5.56 -7.17 -14.53
N TYR A 296 -6.07 -6.12 -15.16
CA TYR A 296 -5.45 -4.78 -15.12
C TYR A 296 -5.42 -4.12 -13.74
N LEU A 297 -6.19 -4.62 -12.76
CA LEU A 297 -6.17 -4.10 -11.39
C LEU A 297 -4.94 -4.61 -10.62
N ASN A 298 -4.39 -5.75 -11.05
CA ASN A 298 -3.30 -6.42 -10.34
C ASN A 298 -2.03 -6.60 -11.16
N ASP A 299 -2.04 -6.43 -12.48
CA ASP A 299 -0.83 -6.58 -13.30
C ASP A 299 -0.20 -5.26 -13.77
N LEU A 300 -0.52 -4.15 -13.12
CA LEU A 300 0.17 -2.87 -13.31
C LEU A 300 1.61 -2.87 -12.76
N TYR A 301 2.10 -3.99 -12.20
CA TYR A 301 3.45 -4.14 -11.65
C TYR A 301 4.54 -4.48 -12.69
N TYR A 302 4.17 -4.80 -13.95
CA TYR A 302 5.06 -5.36 -14.97
C TYR A 302 5.55 -4.39 -16.07
N ASN A 303 5.33 -3.09 -15.93
CA ASN A 303 5.84 -2.10 -16.89
C ASN A 303 7.06 -1.35 -16.35
#